data_AF-A0A8H7G9G1-F1
#
_entry.id   AF-A0A8H7G9G1-F1
#
_cell.length_a   1.000
_cell.length_b   1.000
_cell.length_c   1.000
_cell.angle_alpha   90.00
_cell.angle_beta   90.00
_cell.angle_gamma   90.00
#
_symmetry.space_group_name_H-M   'P 1'
#
loop_
_entity.id
_entity.type
_entity.pdbx_description
1 polymer ?
#
loop_
_entity_poly.entity_id
_entity_poly.type
_entity_poly.pdbx_seq_one_letter_code
_entity_poly.pdbx_strand_id
1 'polypeptide(L)'
;MGRSNARSILNTLSQSTNEFAAGIAICIKALADANASPPSSPIMVDYRGQRMAFGRRGLGRMGGWDAIRAVIQAMFPQRKMPEPARILVEARLFTEDGAPDRRPVGVDVDSWGELLPYIHTLYILEKPEPVLTKSRDRDRDRDRDRDRDRDRDRDRDRYRDRDRDRDRDRDRERPTDRDKEQRPPRESYAVTDTGREEAEPVEPYAESAGGELEHESHNDGYPPPDED
;
A
#
# COMPACT_ATOMS: atom_id res chain seq x y z
N MET A 1 -26.75 -26.42 7.23
CA MET A 1 -25.59 -27.16 7.76
C MET A 1 -24.33 -26.35 7.47
N GLY A 2 -23.59 -25.94 8.49
CA GLY A 2 -22.44 -25.03 8.33
C GLY A 2 -21.21 -25.71 7.74
N ARG A 3 -20.39 -24.96 6.97
CA ARG A 3 -19.13 -25.43 6.35
C ARG A 3 -18.17 -26.09 7.34
N SER A 4 -18.24 -25.70 8.60
CA SER A 4 -17.50 -26.29 9.73
C SER A 4 -17.83 -27.77 9.98
N ASN A 5 -19.09 -28.20 9.80
CA ASN A 5 -19.47 -29.62 9.92
C ASN A 5 -18.88 -30.44 8.76
N ALA A 6 -18.88 -29.90 7.54
CA ALA A 6 -18.35 -30.59 6.38
C ALA A 6 -16.83 -30.85 6.50
N ARG A 7 -16.06 -29.88 7.02
CA ARG A 7 -14.61 -30.06 7.25
C ARG A 7 -14.28 -31.05 8.36
N SER A 8 -15.05 -31.06 9.45
CA SER A 8 -14.89 -32.06 10.52
C SER A 8 -15.15 -33.48 10.01
N ILE A 9 -16.19 -33.65 9.18
CA ILE A 9 -16.50 -34.93 8.52
C ILE A 9 -15.37 -35.33 7.57
N LEU A 10 -14.86 -34.41 6.75
CA LEU A 10 -13.75 -34.68 5.83
C LEU A 10 -12.45 -35.06 6.56
N ASN A 11 -12.11 -34.38 7.66
CA ASN A 11 -10.95 -34.78 8.47
C ASN A 11 -11.14 -36.18 9.06
N THR A 12 -12.33 -36.50 9.56
CA THR A 12 -12.65 -37.84 10.10
C THR A 12 -12.55 -38.92 9.01
N LEU A 13 -13.06 -38.64 7.80
CA LEU A 13 -13.00 -39.57 6.67
C LEU A 13 -11.57 -39.74 6.14
N SER A 14 -10.76 -38.68 6.13
CA SER A 14 -9.37 -38.74 5.70
C SER A 14 -8.49 -39.62 6.59
N GLN A 15 -8.88 -39.80 7.86
CA GLN A 15 -8.21 -40.66 8.83
C GLN A 15 -8.89 -42.04 8.97
N SER A 16 -9.91 -42.32 8.16
CA SER A 16 -10.62 -43.60 8.23
C SER A 16 -9.78 -44.75 7.67
N THR A 17 -9.99 -45.95 8.19
CA THR A 17 -9.35 -47.19 7.70
C THR A 17 -9.86 -47.64 6.33
N ASN A 18 -10.90 -47.00 5.80
CA ASN A 18 -11.41 -47.25 4.48
C ASN A 18 -10.63 -46.41 3.46
N GLU A 19 -9.76 -47.07 2.70
CA GLU A 19 -8.87 -46.42 1.72
C GLU A 19 -9.64 -45.62 0.66
N PHE A 20 -10.83 -46.06 0.25
CA PHE A 20 -11.66 -45.34 -0.71
C PHE A 20 -12.24 -44.05 -0.12
N ALA A 21 -12.77 -44.13 1.11
CA ALA A 21 -13.30 -42.96 1.81
C ALA A 21 -12.20 -41.95 2.18
N ALA A 22 -11.04 -42.46 2.61
CA ALA A 22 -9.86 -41.64 2.90
C ALA A 22 -9.34 -40.97 1.62
N GLY A 23 -9.23 -41.70 0.51
CA GLY A 23 -8.82 -41.17 -0.78
C GLY A 23 -9.72 -40.04 -1.27
N ILE A 24 -11.05 -40.24 -1.23
CA ILE A 24 -12.02 -39.20 -1.60
C ILE A 24 -11.88 -37.97 -0.69
N ALA A 25 -11.77 -38.18 0.62
CA ALA A 25 -11.63 -37.08 1.57
C ALA A 25 -10.34 -36.26 1.35
N ILE A 26 -9.23 -36.93 1.02
CA ILE A 26 -7.95 -36.28 0.69
C ILE A 26 -8.08 -35.46 -0.60
N CYS A 27 -8.69 -36.01 -1.66
CA CYS A 27 -8.91 -35.29 -2.91
C CYS A 27 -9.82 -34.07 -2.72
N ILE A 28 -10.91 -34.21 -1.96
CA ILE A 28 -11.81 -33.09 -1.65
C ILE A 28 -11.09 -32.03 -0.80
N LYS A 29 -10.26 -32.43 0.15
CA LYS A 29 -9.44 -31.52 0.96
C LYS A 29 -8.45 -30.76 0.10
N ALA A 30 -7.69 -31.44 -0.75
CA ALA A 30 -6.75 -30.81 -1.69
C ALA A 30 -7.46 -29.84 -2.66
N LEU A 31 -8.66 -30.21 -3.14
CA LEU A 31 -9.48 -29.33 -3.99
C LEU A 31 -10.02 -28.13 -3.21
N ALA A 32 -10.41 -28.31 -1.95
CA ALA A 32 -10.87 -27.24 -1.08
C ALA A 32 -9.73 -26.27 -0.74
N ASP A 33 -8.53 -26.78 -0.49
CA ASP A 33 -7.33 -25.98 -0.23
C ASP A 33 -6.85 -25.25 -1.50
N ALA A 34 -6.93 -25.90 -2.67
CA ALA A 34 -6.67 -25.25 -3.95
C ALA A 34 -7.69 -24.14 -4.27
N ASN A 35 -8.94 -24.33 -3.87
CA ASN A 35 -9.99 -23.31 -3.95
C ASN A 35 -10.01 -22.35 -2.74
N ALA A 36 -9.17 -22.57 -1.73
CA ALA A 36 -8.99 -21.66 -0.60
C ALA A 36 -8.12 -20.44 -0.97
N SER A 37 -7.97 -20.16 -2.27
CA SER A 37 -7.74 -18.78 -2.72
C SER A 37 -8.69 -17.88 -1.93
N PRO A 38 -8.17 -16.86 -1.25
CA PRO A 38 -9.02 -16.04 -0.44
C PRO A 38 -10.12 -15.48 -1.32
N PRO A 39 -11.34 -15.43 -0.80
CA PRO A 39 -12.51 -15.20 -1.62
C PRO A 39 -12.30 -13.93 -2.44
N SER A 40 -12.78 -13.96 -3.69
CA SER A 40 -12.94 -12.79 -4.56
C SER A 40 -13.80 -11.68 -3.95
N SER A 41 -14.21 -11.83 -2.68
CA SER A 41 -14.90 -10.85 -1.88
C SER A 41 -14.06 -9.58 -1.74
N PRO A 42 -14.74 -8.42 -1.71
CA PRO A 42 -14.08 -7.17 -1.40
C PRO A 42 -13.50 -7.18 0.02
N ILE A 43 -12.50 -6.33 0.24
CA ILE A 43 -11.96 -6.04 1.56
C ILE A 43 -12.86 -4.98 2.19
N MET A 44 -13.38 -5.26 3.37
CA MET A 44 -14.09 -4.25 4.15
C MET A 44 -13.05 -3.38 4.86
N VAL A 45 -13.09 -2.06 4.72
CA VAL A 45 -12.22 -1.14 5.45
C VAL A 45 -13.04 -0.32 6.41
N ASP A 46 -12.61 -0.28 7.67
CA ASP A 46 -13.13 0.58 8.71
C ASP A 46 -12.10 1.67 9.04
N TYR A 47 -12.52 2.92 8.95
CA TYR A 47 -11.70 4.07 9.28
C TYR A 47 -12.57 5.17 9.86
N ARG A 48 -12.27 5.57 11.10
CA ARG A 48 -13.02 6.58 11.88
C ARG A 48 -14.52 6.31 11.99
N GLY A 49 -14.91 5.04 12.08
CA GLY A 49 -16.30 4.61 12.23
C GLY A 49 -17.10 4.60 10.92
N GLN A 50 -16.47 4.97 9.79
CA GLN A 50 -17.04 4.73 8.47
C GLN A 50 -16.51 3.41 7.93
N ARG A 51 -17.40 2.61 7.34
CA ARG A 51 -17.06 1.31 6.76
C ARG A 51 -17.37 1.29 5.26
N MET A 52 -16.41 0.87 4.44
CA MET A 52 -16.54 0.83 2.99
C MET A 52 -15.89 -0.43 2.40
N ALA A 53 -16.38 -0.92 1.27
CA ALA A 53 -15.86 -2.10 0.59
C ALA A 53 -14.90 -1.69 -0.54
N PHE A 54 -13.72 -2.33 -0.62
CA PHE A 54 -12.72 -2.09 -1.65
C PHE A 54 -12.36 -3.37 -2.40
N GLY A 55 -12.16 -3.25 -3.71
CA GLY A 55 -11.75 -4.37 -4.55
C GLY A 55 -10.31 -4.82 -4.22
N ARG A 56 -10.14 -6.10 -3.89
CA ARG A 56 -8.84 -6.68 -3.55
C ARG A 56 -7.80 -6.50 -4.66
N ARG A 57 -8.18 -6.75 -5.92
CA ARG A 57 -7.29 -6.56 -7.08
C ARG A 57 -6.84 -5.11 -7.26
N GLY A 58 -7.69 -4.13 -6.94
CA GLY A 58 -7.33 -2.72 -7.02
C GLY A 58 -6.26 -2.37 -5.99
N LEU A 59 -6.50 -2.76 -4.74
CA LEU A 59 -5.57 -2.52 -3.64
C LEU A 59 -4.25 -3.30 -3.77
N GLY A 60 -4.26 -4.48 -4.40
CA GLY A 60 -3.05 -5.29 -4.63
C GLY A 60 -2.15 -4.79 -5.74
N ARG A 61 -2.62 -3.87 -6.58
CA ARG A 61 -1.77 -3.18 -7.58
C ARG A 61 -0.93 -2.06 -6.98
N MET A 62 -1.24 -1.64 -5.75
CA MET A 62 -0.59 -0.55 -5.05
C MET A 62 0.31 -1.09 -3.95
N GLY A 63 1.36 -0.34 -3.59
CA GLY A 63 2.08 -0.59 -2.34
C GLY A 63 1.17 -0.35 -1.13
N GLY A 64 1.49 -0.95 0.02
CA GLY A 64 0.61 -0.91 1.20
C GLY A 64 0.25 0.51 1.63
N TRP A 65 1.23 1.42 1.72
CA TRP A 65 0.99 2.82 2.08
C TRP A 65 0.18 3.59 1.02
N ASP A 66 0.39 3.31 -0.26
CA ASP A 66 -0.38 3.94 -1.34
C ASP A 66 -1.83 3.44 -1.33
N ALA A 67 -2.04 2.15 -1.05
CA ALA A 67 -3.36 1.57 -0.86
C ALA A 67 -4.10 2.22 0.32
N ILE A 68 -3.43 2.38 1.47
CA ILE A 68 -3.99 3.06 2.66
C ILE A 68 -4.35 4.52 2.32
N ARG A 69 -3.46 5.23 1.62
CA ARG A 69 -3.71 6.62 1.19
C ARG A 69 -4.91 6.70 0.26
N ALA A 70 -4.98 5.84 -0.76
CA ALA A 70 -6.08 5.81 -1.70
C ALA A 70 -7.41 5.51 -1.00
N VAL A 71 -7.42 4.58 -0.02
CA VAL A 71 -8.60 4.26 0.79
C VAL A 71 -9.04 5.46 1.63
N ILE A 72 -8.12 6.10 2.36
CA ILE A 72 -8.42 7.27 3.20
C ILE A 72 -8.97 8.42 2.34
N GLN A 73 -8.35 8.68 1.18
CA GLN A 73 -8.80 9.73 0.25
C GLN A 73 -10.14 9.41 -0.38
N ALA A 74 -10.41 8.15 -0.73
CA ALA A 74 -11.71 7.73 -1.25
C ALA A 74 -12.83 7.89 -0.22
N MET A 75 -12.55 7.58 1.06
CA MET A 75 -13.53 7.72 2.14
C MET A 75 -13.68 9.17 2.62
N PHE A 76 -12.61 9.96 2.60
CA PHE A 76 -12.57 11.35 3.08
C PHE A 76 -11.77 12.27 2.14
N PRO A 77 -12.32 12.64 0.97
CA PRO A 77 -11.58 13.37 -0.07
C PRO A 77 -11.06 14.74 0.35
N GLN A 78 -11.77 15.43 1.24
CA GLN A 78 -11.47 16.80 1.66
C GLN A 78 -10.50 16.87 2.86
N ARG A 79 -10.12 15.73 3.44
CA ARG A 79 -9.32 15.71 4.66
C ARG A 79 -7.82 15.74 4.36
N LYS A 80 -7.08 16.49 5.17
CA LYS A 80 -5.61 16.38 5.22
C LYS A 80 -5.20 14.96 5.62
N MET A 81 -4.28 14.39 4.86
CA MET A 81 -3.73 13.06 5.12
C MET A 81 -3.03 13.03 6.49
N PRO A 82 -3.35 12.06 7.37
CA PRO A 82 -2.63 11.88 8.62
C PRO A 82 -1.18 11.44 8.38
N GLU A 83 -0.29 11.74 9.34
CA GLU A 83 1.11 11.33 9.27
C GLU A 83 1.23 9.81 9.32
N PRO A 84 2.05 9.17 8.45
CA PRO A 84 2.18 7.72 8.42
C PRO A 84 2.57 7.11 9.78
N ALA A 85 3.44 7.78 10.55
CA ALA A 85 3.86 7.32 11.88
C ALA A 85 2.71 7.22 12.90
N ARG A 86 1.59 7.89 12.64
CA ARG A 86 0.39 7.86 13.48
C ARG A 86 -0.63 6.81 13.04
N ILE A 87 -0.46 6.24 11.86
CA ILE A 87 -1.39 5.26 11.33
C ILE A 87 -0.97 3.87 11.80
N LEU A 88 -1.88 3.19 12.49
CA LEU A 88 -1.82 1.76 12.73
C LEU A 88 -2.79 1.07 11.80
N VAL A 89 -2.36 -0.06 11.26
CA VAL A 89 -3.17 -0.90 10.40
C VAL A 89 -3.34 -2.23 11.09
N GLU A 90 -4.59 -2.60 11.31
CA GLU A 90 -4.95 -3.92 11.80
C GLU A 90 -5.88 -4.60 10.80
N ALA A 91 -5.95 -5.92 10.82
CA ALA A 91 -6.87 -6.67 9.99
C ALA A 91 -7.45 -7.89 10.72
N ARG A 92 -8.70 -8.20 10.41
CA ARG A 92 -9.24 -9.54 10.58
C ARG A 92 -8.89 -10.34 9.33
N LEU A 93 -8.17 -11.44 9.53
CA LEU A 93 -7.80 -12.35 8.46
C LEU A 93 -8.87 -13.43 8.30
N PHE A 94 -8.90 -14.08 7.15
CA PHE A 94 -9.63 -15.34 7.00
C PHE A 94 -8.89 -16.44 7.76
N THR A 95 -9.64 -17.20 8.55
CA THR A 95 -9.20 -18.48 9.11
C THR A 95 -9.11 -19.53 8.02
N GLU A 96 -8.46 -20.66 8.29
CA GLU A 96 -8.42 -21.83 7.39
C GLU A 96 -9.82 -22.29 6.97
N ASP A 97 -10.82 -22.06 7.84
CA ASP A 97 -12.22 -22.36 7.57
C ASP A 97 -12.91 -21.35 6.62
N GLY A 98 -12.24 -20.28 6.22
CA GLY A 98 -12.79 -19.18 5.42
C GLY A 98 -13.73 -18.26 6.19
N ALA A 99 -13.85 -18.45 7.51
CA ALA A 99 -14.55 -17.52 8.40
C ALA A 99 -13.58 -16.39 8.79
N PRO A 100 -14.05 -15.15 9.00
CA PRO A 100 -13.19 -14.09 9.51
C PRO A 100 -12.78 -14.38 10.95
N ASP A 101 -11.51 -14.14 11.26
CA ASP A 101 -10.99 -14.26 12.61
C ASP A 101 -11.71 -13.28 13.56
N ARG A 102 -11.85 -13.69 14.81
CA ARG A 102 -12.53 -12.93 15.87
C ARG A 102 -11.70 -11.73 16.31
N ARG A 103 -10.37 -11.83 16.27
CA ARG A 103 -9.46 -10.79 16.74
C ARG A 103 -8.76 -10.10 15.56
N PRO A 104 -8.70 -8.76 15.53
CA PRO A 104 -7.82 -8.08 14.61
C PRO A 104 -6.35 -8.29 15.02
N VAL A 105 -5.47 -8.35 14.02
CA VAL A 105 -4.02 -8.43 14.19
C VAL A 105 -3.34 -7.27 13.46
N GLY A 106 -2.19 -6.82 13.96
CA GLY A 106 -1.40 -5.80 13.28
C GLY A 106 -0.96 -6.27 11.89
N VAL A 107 -1.05 -5.39 10.91
CA VAL A 107 -0.64 -5.64 9.53
C VAL A 107 0.68 -4.94 9.28
N ASP A 108 1.68 -5.71 8.85
CA ASP A 108 2.89 -5.12 8.28
C ASP A 108 2.57 -4.57 6.89
N VAL A 109 2.71 -3.25 6.74
CA VAL A 109 2.38 -2.53 5.50
C VAL A 109 3.39 -2.84 4.40
N ASP A 110 4.61 -3.25 4.75
CA ASP A 110 5.65 -3.62 3.78
C ASP A 110 5.36 -5.01 3.16
N SER A 111 4.73 -5.91 3.92
CA SER A 111 4.26 -7.22 3.44
C SER A 111 2.83 -7.18 2.84
N TRP A 112 2.36 -6.01 2.42
CA TRP A 112 0.99 -5.82 1.93
C TRP A 112 0.59 -6.83 0.85
N GLY A 113 1.42 -7.03 -0.18
CA GLY A 113 1.09 -7.92 -1.30
C GLY A 113 0.85 -9.37 -0.87
N GLU A 114 1.59 -9.85 0.12
CA GLU A 114 1.50 -11.22 0.64
C GLU A 114 0.33 -11.39 1.61
N LEU A 115 0.05 -10.37 2.43
CA LEU A 115 -1.01 -10.39 3.43
C LEU A 115 -2.38 -10.08 2.84
N LEU A 116 -2.42 -9.21 1.81
CA LEU A 116 -3.64 -8.72 1.22
C LEU A 116 -4.63 -9.83 0.87
N PRO A 117 -4.24 -10.95 0.24
CA PRO A 117 -5.14 -12.08 -0.04
C PRO A 117 -5.94 -12.47 1.21
N TYR A 118 -5.31 -12.61 2.36
CA TYR A 118 -5.93 -13.15 3.57
C TYR A 118 -6.76 -12.13 4.36
N ILE A 119 -6.73 -10.84 4.01
CA ILE A 119 -7.47 -9.80 4.73
C ILE A 119 -8.97 -9.88 4.41
N HIS A 120 -9.80 -10.03 5.44
CA HIS A 120 -11.26 -9.90 5.35
C HIS A 120 -11.72 -8.48 5.69
N THR A 121 -11.23 -7.92 6.80
CA THR A 121 -11.54 -6.54 7.21
C THR A 121 -10.27 -5.84 7.64
N LEU A 122 -10.03 -4.65 7.09
CA LEU A 122 -8.94 -3.76 7.44
C LEU A 122 -9.47 -2.68 8.39
N TYR A 123 -8.70 -2.38 9.43
CA TYR A 123 -8.96 -1.31 10.39
C TYR A 123 -7.80 -0.35 10.30
N ILE A 124 -8.11 0.90 9.94
CA ILE A 124 -7.13 1.98 9.93
C ILE A 124 -7.39 2.80 11.20
N LEU A 125 -6.39 2.87 12.07
CA LEU A 125 -6.47 3.55 13.35
C LEU A 125 -5.47 4.70 13.39
N GLU A 126 -5.89 5.86 13.86
CA GLU A 126 -4.99 6.98 14.15
C GLU A 126 -4.61 6.96 15.62
N LYS A 127 -3.32 6.83 15.92
CA LYS A 127 -2.82 7.11 17.26
C LYS A 127 -3.10 8.58 17.58
N PRO A 128 -3.65 8.88 18.78
CA PRO A 128 -3.70 10.25 19.24
C PRO A 128 -2.27 10.80 19.27
N GLU A 129 -2.10 12.09 18.93
CA GLU A 129 -0.79 12.70 19.14
C GLU A 129 -0.40 12.49 20.59
N PRO A 130 0.84 12.09 20.88
CA PRO A 130 1.33 12.23 22.24
C PRO A 130 1.17 13.71 22.53
N VAL A 131 0.24 14.05 23.42
CA VAL A 131 0.20 15.37 24.02
C VAL A 131 1.57 15.49 24.66
N LEU A 132 2.48 16.17 23.96
CA LEU A 132 3.62 16.81 24.57
C LEU A 132 2.99 17.83 25.50
N THR A 133 2.57 17.38 26.68
CA THR A 133 2.64 18.22 27.85
C THR A 133 4.10 18.63 27.84
N LYS A 134 4.32 19.83 27.34
CA LYS A 134 5.54 20.60 27.47
C LYS A 134 5.69 20.75 28.98
N SER A 135 6.13 19.67 29.63
CA SER A 135 6.45 19.64 31.04
C SER A 135 7.46 20.76 31.17
N ARG A 136 7.05 21.74 31.96
CA ARG A 136 7.83 22.89 32.38
C ARG A 136 8.99 22.41 33.27
N ASP A 137 9.78 21.46 32.79
CA ASP A 137 11.01 20.99 33.43
C ASP A 137 12.17 21.93 33.06
N ARG A 138 11.92 23.25 33.10
CA ARG A 138 12.94 24.28 32.98
C ARG A 138 13.02 25.26 34.14
N ASP A 139 12.15 25.17 35.15
CA ASP A 139 12.11 26.20 36.21
C ASP A 139 12.09 25.64 37.64
N ARG A 140 12.85 24.58 37.96
CA ARG A 140 12.99 24.12 39.37
C ARG A 140 14.37 23.80 39.92
N ASP A 141 15.45 24.09 39.20
CA ASP A 141 16.82 23.92 39.71
C ASP A 141 17.52 25.26 40.00
N ARG A 142 16.90 26.14 40.81
CA ARG A 142 17.57 27.41 41.20
C ARG A 142 17.66 27.76 42.67
N ASP A 143 17.10 26.98 43.59
CA ASP A 143 17.19 27.33 45.01
C ASP A 143 17.56 26.13 45.88
N ARG A 144 18.86 25.81 45.89
CA ARG A 144 19.58 25.22 47.03
C ARG A 144 21.03 25.01 46.62
N ASP A 145 21.87 25.94 47.02
CA ASP A 145 23.21 25.69 47.55
C ASP A 145 23.82 27.05 47.94
N ARG A 146 23.21 27.66 48.96
CA ARG A 146 23.95 28.52 49.89
C ARG A 146 24.37 27.64 51.05
N ASP A 147 25.59 27.91 51.51
CA ASP A 147 26.25 27.36 52.70
C ASP A 147 27.14 26.14 52.45
N ARG A 148 28.37 26.42 52.01
CA ARG A 148 29.55 26.03 52.80
C ARG A 148 30.80 26.76 52.32
N ASP A 149 31.13 27.79 53.08
CA ASP A 149 32.51 28.20 53.33
C ASP A 149 33.38 26.98 53.62
N ARG A 150 34.49 26.87 52.90
CA ARG A 150 35.75 26.36 53.45
C ARG A 150 36.87 26.64 52.45
N ASP A 151 37.56 27.73 52.74
CA ASP A 151 39.01 27.84 52.76
C ASP A 151 39.76 26.63 52.18
N ARG A 152 40.38 26.85 51.04
CA ARG A 152 41.73 26.33 50.80
C ARG A 152 42.37 27.11 49.66
N ASP A 153 43.05 28.16 50.09
CA ASP A 153 44.32 28.57 49.50
C ASP A 153 45.14 27.32 49.16
N ARG A 154 45.42 27.15 47.87
CA ARG A 154 46.63 26.48 47.43
C ARG A 154 46.95 26.94 46.02
N ASP A 155 47.77 27.97 46.02
CA ASP A 155 48.78 28.26 45.02
C ASP A 155 49.19 26.99 44.27
N ARG A 156 48.93 26.97 42.97
CA ARG A 156 49.87 26.36 42.05
C ARG A 156 49.77 26.99 40.68
N ASP A 157 50.55 28.05 40.55
CA ASP A 157 51.29 28.36 39.34
C ASP A 157 51.78 27.08 38.67
N ARG A 158 51.24 26.81 37.49
CA ARG A 158 52.03 26.16 36.45
C ARG A 158 51.54 26.57 35.09
N TYR A 159 52.14 27.67 34.64
CA TYR A 159 52.52 27.89 33.24
C TYR A 159 52.77 26.57 32.53
N ARG A 160 51.99 26.33 31.48
CA ARG A 160 52.49 25.65 30.29
C ARG A 160 51.63 26.02 29.10
N ASP A 161 52.10 27.05 28.42
CA ASP A 161 52.00 27.15 26.97
C ASP A 161 52.23 25.79 26.33
N ARG A 162 51.27 25.37 25.53
CA ARG A 162 51.55 24.55 24.36
C ARG A 162 50.55 24.90 23.28
N ASP A 163 50.94 25.92 22.54
CA ASP A 163 50.68 26.01 21.11
C ASP A 163 50.74 24.63 20.48
N ARG A 164 49.66 24.27 19.82
CA ARG A 164 49.73 23.39 18.66
C ARG A 164 48.59 23.75 17.73
N ASP A 165 48.90 24.77 16.93
CA ASP A 165 48.46 24.89 15.55
C ASP A 165 48.41 23.51 14.91
N ARG A 166 47.24 23.15 14.40
CA ARG A 166 47.14 22.25 13.26
C ARG A 166 45.94 22.68 12.43
N ASP A 167 46.24 23.67 11.61
CA ASP A 167 45.65 23.83 10.29
C ASP A 167 45.49 22.47 9.62
N ARG A 168 44.27 22.18 9.20
CA ARG A 168 44.04 21.33 8.04
C ARG A 168 42.84 21.86 7.30
N ASP A 169 43.13 22.87 6.51
CA ASP A 169 42.45 23.16 5.26
C ASP A 169 42.20 21.86 4.49
N ARG A 170 40.94 21.62 4.17
CA ARG A 170 40.57 20.88 2.97
C ARG A 170 39.34 21.52 2.36
N ASP A 171 39.59 22.67 1.76
CA ASP A 171 38.93 23.05 0.53
C ASP A 171 39.06 21.92 -0.48
N ARG A 172 37.92 21.42 -0.96
CA ARG A 172 37.81 20.97 -2.35
C ARG A 172 36.48 21.41 -2.91
N GLU A 173 36.56 22.59 -3.52
CA GLU A 173 35.63 23.08 -4.51
C GLU A 173 35.49 22.07 -5.68
N ARG A 174 34.22 21.88 -6.05
CA ARG A 174 33.69 21.48 -7.35
C ARG A 174 34.31 22.37 -8.46
N PRO A 175 34.64 21.90 -9.68
CA PRO A 175 33.64 21.53 -10.70
C PRO A 175 34.10 20.37 -11.62
N THR A 176 33.28 19.83 -12.52
CA THR A 176 33.35 20.17 -13.95
C THR A 176 32.21 19.47 -14.69
N ASP A 177 31.32 20.28 -15.28
CA ASP A 177 30.52 19.95 -16.44
C ASP A 177 31.42 19.81 -17.68
N ARG A 178 30.96 18.99 -18.63
CA ARG A 178 31.18 19.01 -20.09
C ARG A 178 32.08 17.96 -20.74
N ASP A 179 31.48 17.45 -21.82
CA ASP A 179 32.08 17.00 -23.08
C ASP A 179 32.72 15.61 -23.03
N LYS A 180 32.53 14.69 -23.98
CA LYS A 180 32.00 14.70 -25.35
C LYS A 180 31.94 13.19 -25.74
N GLU A 181 30.85 12.68 -26.30
CA GLU A 181 30.61 12.58 -27.75
C GLU A 181 31.07 11.23 -28.35
N GLN A 182 30.30 10.76 -29.35
CA GLN A 182 30.64 9.75 -30.36
C GLN A 182 30.32 8.26 -30.08
N ARG A 183 29.06 7.90 -30.38
CA ARG A 183 28.60 6.94 -31.44
C ARG A 183 29.57 5.83 -31.89
N PRO A 184 29.05 4.62 -32.23
CA PRO A 184 28.49 4.47 -33.58
C PRO A 184 27.16 3.69 -33.66
N PRO A 185 26.39 3.88 -34.75
CA PRO A 185 25.27 3.02 -35.09
C PRO A 185 25.81 1.73 -35.70
N ARG A 186 25.38 0.58 -35.20
CA ARG A 186 25.59 -0.70 -35.92
C ARG A 186 24.29 -1.12 -36.59
N GLU A 187 24.16 -0.60 -37.79
CA GLU A 187 23.72 -1.37 -38.94
C GLU A 187 24.49 -2.71 -38.96
N SER A 188 23.80 -3.86 -39.09
CA SER A 188 23.86 -4.60 -40.36
C SER A 188 23.80 -6.16 -40.33
N TYR A 189 22.99 -6.67 -41.29
CA TYR A 189 23.03 -7.91 -42.10
C TYR A 189 23.08 -9.29 -41.39
N ALA A 190 22.44 -10.39 -41.84
CA ALA A 190 21.41 -10.72 -42.82
C ALA A 190 21.21 -12.27 -42.78
N VAL A 191 20.17 -12.76 -43.50
CA VAL A 191 20.09 -14.08 -44.21
C VAL A 191 19.75 -15.30 -43.32
N THR A 192 18.75 -16.18 -43.58
CA THR A 192 17.91 -16.53 -44.76
C THR A 192 16.69 -17.36 -44.30
N ASP A 193 15.51 -17.14 -44.91
CA ASP A 193 14.84 -18.01 -45.90
C ASP A 193 14.00 -19.16 -45.31
N THR A 194 12.67 -19.06 -45.44
CA THR A 194 11.85 -20.05 -46.14
C THR A 194 10.40 -19.54 -46.30
N GLY A 195 10.01 -19.35 -47.57
CA GLY A 195 8.67 -19.58 -48.12
C GLY A 195 7.53 -18.64 -47.67
N ARG A 196 7.14 -17.61 -48.42
CA ARG A 196 6.41 -17.63 -49.71
C ARG A 196 4.95 -18.10 -49.58
N GLU A 197 4.02 -17.13 -49.66
CA GLU A 197 2.83 -17.07 -50.54
C GLU A 197 2.11 -15.74 -50.24
N GLU A 198 2.37 -14.73 -51.05
CA GLU A 198 1.48 -14.23 -52.12
C GLU A 198 0.59 -13.07 -51.63
N ALA A 199 1.12 -11.86 -51.87
CA ALA A 199 0.36 -10.61 -51.97
C ALA A 199 -0.49 -10.64 -53.25
N GLU A 200 -1.65 -10.00 -53.29
CA GLU A 200 -1.90 -8.63 -53.81
C GLU A 200 -3.44 -8.58 -54.13
N PRO A 201 -4.05 -7.44 -54.53
CA PRO A 201 -3.97 -6.10 -53.99
C PRO A 201 -5.37 -5.46 -53.81
N VAL A 202 -5.38 -4.28 -53.20
CA VAL A 202 -6.56 -3.42 -53.03
C VAL A 202 -6.62 -2.42 -54.20
N GLU A 203 -7.74 -2.35 -54.91
CA GLU A 203 -8.05 -1.30 -55.91
C GLU A 203 -9.54 -0.90 -55.82
N PRO A 204 -9.92 0.32 -56.28
CA PRO A 204 -10.83 1.21 -55.56
C PRO A 204 -12.04 1.73 -56.39
N TYR A 205 -12.88 2.54 -55.73
CA TYR A 205 -13.90 3.50 -56.24
C TYR A 205 -15.21 2.99 -56.87
N ALA A 206 -16.35 3.46 -56.31
CA ALA A 206 -17.45 4.22 -56.96
C ALA A 206 -18.72 4.10 -56.08
N GLU A 207 -19.21 5.15 -55.40
CA GLU A 207 -19.98 6.32 -55.89
C GLU A 207 -21.52 6.10 -55.82
N SER A 208 -22.23 7.15 -55.38
CA SER A 208 -23.70 7.37 -55.34
C SER A 208 -24.41 7.07 -54.02
N ALA A 209 -25.37 7.86 -53.55
CA ALA A 209 -25.85 9.21 -53.85
C ALA A 209 -27.01 9.46 -52.85
N GLY A 210 -27.22 10.72 -52.49
CA GLY A 210 -28.53 11.27 -52.11
C GLY A 210 -28.94 11.16 -50.63
N GLY A 211 -29.26 12.32 -50.04
CA GLY A 211 -29.92 12.38 -48.74
C GLY A 211 -29.74 13.70 -48.01
N GLU A 212 -30.21 14.77 -48.62
CA GLU A 212 -30.26 16.14 -48.14
C GLU A 212 -31.41 16.33 -47.11
N LEU A 213 -31.35 17.41 -46.29
CA LEU A 213 -32.42 18.03 -45.47
C LEU A 213 -32.72 17.35 -44.10
N GLU A 214 -32.97 18.04 -42.99
CA GLU A 214 -33.16 19.46 -42.66
C GLU A 214 -33.03 19.66 -41.14
N HIS A 215 -32.64 20.86 -40.74
CA HIS A 215 -32.69 21.36 -39.36
C HIS A 215 -34.14 21.72 -39.00
N GLU A 216 -34.69 21.17 -37.93
CA GLU A 216 -35.83 21.79 -37.23
C GLU A 216 -35.67 21.69 -35.72
N SER A 217 -35.46 22.86 -35.13
CA SER A 217 -35.64 23.15 -33.72
C SER A 217 -37.11 22.97 -33.33
N HIS A 218 -37.40 22.23 -32.26
CA HIS A 218 -38.61 22.48 -31.47
C HIS A 218 -38.38 22.22 -29.98
N ASN A 219 -38.92 23.16 -29.24
CA ASN A 219 -38.80 23.43 -27.83
C ASN A 219 -40.13 23.01 -27.18
N ASP A 220 -40.12 22.05 -26.27
CA ASP A 220 -41.21 21.70 -25.36
C ASP A 220 -40.54 21.03 -24.16
N GLY A 221 -40.67 21.47 -22.91
CA GLY A 221 -41.83 22.07 -22.26
C GLY A 221 -41.98 21.32 -20.93
N TYR A 222 -41.27 21.77 -19.90
CA TYR A 222 -41.43 21.30 -18.52
C TYR A 222 -42.82 21.72 -18.00
N PRO A 223 -43.62 20.80 -17.41
CA PRO A 223 -44.68 21.20 -16.49
C PRO A 223 -44.16 21.26 -15.03
N PRO A 224 -44.62 22.22 -14.21
CA PRO A 224 -44.31 22.32 -12.77
C PRO A 224 -45.13 21.33 -11.91
N PRO A 225 -44.78 21.17 -10.61
CA PRO A 225 -45.33 20.13 -9.74
C PRO A 225 -46.68 20.49 -9.12
N ASP A 226 -47.51 19.47 -8.89
CA ASP A 226 -48.77 19.58 -8.14
C ASP A 226 -48.52 19.52 -6.62
N GLU A 227 -49.16 20.45 -5.91
CA GLU A 227 -49.26 20.54 -4.45
C GLU A 227 -50.40 19.64 -3.94
N ASP A 228 -50.13 18.82 -2.91
CA ASP A 228 -51.06 18.41 -1.83
C ASP A 228 -50.29 17.71 -0.70
#